data_AF-A0A6C0EBI6-F1
#
_entry.id   AF-A0A6C0EBI6-F1
#
_cell.length_a   1.000
_cell.length_b   1.000
_cell.length_c   1.000
_cell.angle_alpha   90.00
_cell.angle_beta   90.00
_cell.angle_gamma   90.00
#
_symmetry.space_group_name_H-M   'P 1'
#
loop_
_entity.id
_entity.type
_entity.pdbx_description
1 polymer ?
#
loop_
_entity_poly.entity_id
_entity_poly.type
_entity_poly.pdbx_seq_one_letter_code
_entity_poly.pdbx_strand_id
1 'polypeptide(L)'
;MEPYFINICLDEKQTPINRIRKEFDLTIKDETYEKIYKRYKLLNKTKMITVSHDSAVSSSTIAGTIERYITRTSDDDQNQLFTTDLKIIYIDSRPDLENNDDKSECVVSNLVFLNKETYTKHSLLLRDDNIIYLGLDDNKITPLEEARLSELGIEYYTLKKIRQKSLDDILENIVEFNKNSPVYIVFDMSVCSKKIAPYAKNNTDDGFVLDDIICIGKKLSNLNIVGIDITNYDFDNPTTDIKFRLTNEVIQIIIKLLFNLKEKTINIYNEHSRFIIWKDIDDEDNIGWRILKNVPLTLREKIIEQIPPDTIITFDMSKLKNVDDEFEGSAEVYLSTTTFAEQELLCWGRAEDTDEDFTKCILYPEEKLSMVFELLNV
;
A
#
# COMPACT_ATOMS: atom_id res chain seq x y z
N MET A 1 -4.17 -8.20 9.82
CA MET A 1 -4.62 -9.21 8.85
C MET A 1 -4.15 -8.76 7.49
N GLU A 2 -3.48 -9.64 6.74
CA GLU A 2 -3.00 -9.32 5.39
C GLU A 2 -4.19 -9.17 4.43
N PRO A 3 -4.24 -8.15 3.56
CA PRO A 3 -5.28 -8.04 2.55
C PRO A 3 -5.24 -9.18 1.52
N TYR A 4 -6.39 -9.52 0.98
CA TYR A 4 -6.56 -10.53 -0.06
C TYR A 4 -6.54 -9.87 -1.44
N PHE A 5 -5.52 -10.16 -2.24
CA PHE A 5 -5.30 -9.56 -3.55
C PHE A 5 -5.98 -10.35 -4.65
N ILE A 6 -6.77 -9.66 -5.46
CA ILE A 6 -7.57 -10.24 -6.55
C ILE A 6 -7.19 -9.52 -7.85
N ASN A 7 -6.80 -10.29 -8.85
CA ASN A 7 -6.56 -9.79 -10.20
C ASN A 7 -7.71 -10.19 -11.13
N ILE A 8 -8.29 -9.24 -11.85
CA ILE A 8 -9.39 -9.51 -12.79
C ILE A 8 -8.99 -9.08 -14.20
N CYS A 9 -8.84 -10.07 -15.08
CA CYS A 9 -8.50 -9.93 -16.50
C CYS A 9 -9.68 -10.38 -17.36
N LEU A 10 -10.48 -9.45 -17.88
CA LEU A 10 -11.60 -9.80 -18.75
C LEU A 10 -11.21 -10.01 -20.22
N ASP A 11 -9.99 -9.61 -20.57
CA ASP A 11 -9.38 -9.75 -21.87
C ASP A 11 -7.88 -10.09 -21.71
N GLU A 12 -7.16 -10.19 -22.83
CA GLU A 12 -5.73 -10.53 -22.85
C GLU A 12 -4.82 -9.37 -22.38
N LYS A 13 -5.38 -8.25 -21.89
CA LYS A 13 -4.59 -7.08 -21.49
C LYS A 13 -3.72 -7.37 -20.28
N GLN A 14 -2.57 -6.71 -20.26
CA GLN A 14 -1.63 -6.86 -19.16
C GLN A 14 -2.17 -6.22 -17.89
N THR A 15 -1.97 -6.93 -16.79
CA THR A 15 -2.24 -6.45 -15.44
C THR A 15 -0.91 -6.21 -14.72
N PRO A 16 -0.90 -5.40 -13.66
CA PRO A 16 0.32 -5.05 -12.91
C PRO A 16 0.89 -6.20 -12.06
N ILE A 17 0.73 -7.45 -12.52
CA ILE A 17 1.32 -8.65 -11.93
C ILE A 17 2.84 -8.49 -11.84
N ASN A 18 3.43 -8.98 -10.75
CA ASN A 18 4.85 -8.84 -10.40
C ASN A 18 5.31 -7.42 -10.04
N ARG A 19 4.42 -6.42 -10.09
CA ARG A 19 4.73 -5.04 -9.64
C ARG A 19 4.00 -4.68 -8.36
N ILE A 20 2.69 -4.91 -8.31
CA ILE A 20 1.91 -4.75 -7.07
C ILE A 20 2.14 -5.93 -6.13
N ARG A 21 2.11 -7.14 -6.67
CA ARG A 21 2.33 -8.38 -5.93
C ARG A 21 2.90 -9.43 -6.88
N LYS A 22 3.83 -10.26 -6.39
CA LYS A 22 4.41 -11.37 -7.17
C LYS A 22 3.33 -12.40 -7.55
N GLU A 23 2.47 -12.73 -6.59
CA GLU A 23 1.38 -13.69 -6.77
C GLU A 23 0.11 -13.13 -6.15
N PHE A 24 -0.98 -13.10 -6.93
CA PHE A 24 -2.30 -12.74 -6.43
C PHE A 24 -2.96 -13.94 -5.77
N ASP A 25 -3.71 -13.71 -4.70
CA ASP A 25 -4.40 -14.78 -3.97
C ASP A 25 -5.55 -15.36 -4.80
N LEU A 26 -6.13 -14.56 -5.71
CA LEU A 26 -7.09 -15.02 -6.71
C LEU A 26 -6.86 -14.29 -8.04
N THR A 27 -6.91 -15.03 -9.15
CA THR A 27 -6.99 -14.45 -10.50
C THR A 27 -8.28 -14.92 -11.18
N ILE A 28 -9.07 -13.97 -11.68
CA ILE A 28 -10.31 -14.22 -12.44
C ILE A 28 -10.05 -13.84 -13.90
N LYS A 29 -10.33 -14.77 -14.82
CA LYS A 29 -10.11 -14.58 -16.26
C LYS A 29 -11.36 -14.89 -17.07
N ASP A 30 -11.64 -14.10 -18.10
CA ASP A 30 -12.66 -14.36 -19.11
C ASP A 30 -14.05 -14.68 -18.54
N GLU A 31 -14.41 -14.00 -17.44
CA GLU A 31 -15.68 -14.19 -16.73
C GLU A 31 -16.65 -13.04 -16.97
N THR A 32 -17.94 -13.35 -16.95
CA THR A 32 -18.97 -12.31 -16.99
C THR A 32 -19.03 -11.57 -15.65
N TYR A 33 -19.47 -10.32 -15.67
CA TYR A 33 -19.69 -9.52 -14.46
C TYR A 33 -20.59 -10.21 -13.43
N GLU A 34 -21.61 -10.95 -13.87
CA GLU A 34 -22.45 -11.78 -12.99
C GLU A 34 -21.64 -12.86 -12.24
N LYS A 35 -20.71 -13.54 -12.91
CA LYS A 35 -19.87 -14.57 -12.27
C LYS A 35 -18.90 -13.94 -11.28
N ILE A 36 -18.33 -12.77 -11.61
CA ILE A 36 -17.48 -12.01 -10.68
C ILE A 36 -18.28 -11.64 -9.42
N TYR A 37 -19.48 -11.09 -9.59
CA TYR A 37 -20.38 -10.75 -8.48
C TYR A 37 -20.65 -11.98 -7.58
N LYS A 38 -21.04 -13.11 -8.18
CA LYS A 38 -21.29 -14.37 -7.45
C LYS A 38 -20.06 -14.86 -6.68
N ARG A 39 -18.85 -14.66 -7.21
CA ARG A 39 -17.61 -14.98 -6.49
C ARG A 39 -17.38 -14.07 -5.30
N TYR A 40 -17.50 -12.75 -5.48
CA TYR A 40 -17.31 -11.78 -4.39
C TYR A 40 -18.28 -12.01 -3.24
N LYS A 41 -19.53 -12.35 -3.55
CA LYS A 41 -20.54 -12.76 -2.57
C LYS A 41 -20.10 -13.93 -1.68
N LEU A 42 -19.28 -14.85 -2.20
CA LEU A 42 -18.81 -16.04 -1.48
C LEU A 42 -17.44 -15.82 -0.79
N LEU A 43 -16.76 -14.71 -1.02
CA LEU A 43 -15.45 -14.43 -0.42
C LEU A 43 -15.60 -14.01 1.05
N ASN A 44 -15.17 -14.88 1.96
CA ASN A 44 -15.12 -14.57 3.39
C ASN A 44 -13.78 -13.89 3.79
N LYS A 45 -13.49 -12.72 3.21
CA LYS A 45 -12.24 -11.97 3.42
C LYS A 45 -12.51 -10.53 3.85
N THR A 46 -11.90 -10.09 4.96
CA THR A 46 -12.24 -8.79 5.56
C THR A 46 -11.68 -7.59 4.81
N LYS A 47 -10.56 -7.75 4.10
CA LYS A 47 -9.87 -6.69 3.34
C LYS A 47 -9.49 -7.22 1.98
N MET A 48 -10.01 -6.61 0.91
CA MET A 48 -9.77 -7.05 -0.47
C MET A 48 -9.09 -5.93 -1.28
N ILE A 49 -8.14 -6.30 -2.13
CA ILE A 49 -7.51 -5.37 -3.08
C ILE A 49 -7.71 -5.96 -4.46
N THR A 50 -8.61 -5.36 -5.23
CA THR A 50 -8.90 -5.75 -6.60
C THR A 50 -8.14 -4.85 -7.56
N VAL A 51 -7.58 -5.45 -8.59
CA VAL A 51 -6.94 -4.70 -9.67
C VAL A 51 -7.52 -5.19 -11.00
N SER A 52 -8.02 -4.26 -11.80
CA SER A 52 -8.55 -4.54 -13.14
C SER A 52 -8.36 -3.35 -14.08
N HIS A 53 -8.18 -3.58 -15.36
CA HIS A 53 -8.10 -2.48 -16.34
C HIS A 53 -9.49 -1.92 -16.71
N ASP A 54 -10.57 -2.60 -16.31
CA ASP A 54 -11.96 -2.30 -16.63
C ASP A 54 -12.69 -1.79 -15.37
N SER A 55 -13.28 -0.59 -15.46
CA SER A 55 -14.04 0.03 -14.36
C SER A 55 -15.36 -0.69 -14.08
N ALA A 56 -15.96 -1.36 -15.08
CA ALA A 56 -17.23 -2.07 -14.92
C ALA A 56 -17.15 -3.23 -13.90
N VAL A 57 -15.94 -3.74 -13.66
CA VAL A 57 -15.67 -4.75 -12.63
C VAL A 57 -16.09 -4.25 -11.24
N SER A 58 -15.93 -2.96 -10.94
CA SER A 58 -16.29 -2.37 -9.65
C SER A 58 -17.76 -2.57 -9.31
N SER A 59 -18.65 -2.62 -10.31
CA SER A 59 -20.07 -2.88 -10.07
C SER A 59 -20.30 -4.30 -9.54
N SER A 60 -19.54 -5.28 -10.03
CA SER A 60 -19.61 -6.67 -9.57
C SER A 60 -19.04 -6.86 -8.16
N THR A 61 -17.88 -6.27 -7.90
CA THR A 61 -17.18 -6.38 -6.62
C THR A 61 -17.97 -5.69 -5.51
N ILE A 62 -18.52 -4.50 -5.76
CA ILE A 62 -19.36 -3.77 -4.83
C ILE A 62 -20.65 -4.54 -4.58
N ALA A 63 -21.37 -4.96 -5.62
CA ALA A 63 -22.61 -5.72 -5.44
C ALA A 63 -22.40 -6.99 -4.61
N GLY A 64 -21.30 -7.71 -4.83
CA GLY A 64 -20.96 -8.90 -4.05
C GLY A 64 -20.53 -8.57 -2.62
N THR A 65 -19.95 -7.40 -2.39
CA THR A 65 -19.51 -6.94 -1.07
C THR A 65 -20.66 -6.39 -0.23
N ILE A 66 -21.61 -5.66 -0.84
CA ILE A 66 -22.83 -5.15 -0.19
C ILE A 66 -23.56 -6.27 0.54
N GLU A 67 -23.68 -7.44 -0.11
CA GLU A 67 -24.33 -8.63 0.43
C GLU A 67 -23.78 -9.09 1.79
N ARG A 68 -22.50 -8.82 2.04
CA ARG A 68 -21.79 -9.22 3.25
C ARG A 68 -22.01 -8.26 4.42
N TYR A 69 -22.52 -7.07 4.12
CA TYR A 69 -22.78 -6.00 5.09
C TYR A 69 -24.26 -5.66 5.16
N ILE A 70 -25.14 -6.59 4.77
CA ILE A 70 -26.58 -6.43 4.93
C ILE A 70 -26.95 -6.48 6.41
N THR A 71 -27.67 -5.48 6.86
CA THR A 71 -28.40 -5.44 8.11
C THR A 71 -29.88 -5.68 7.85
N ARG A 72 -30.52 -6.48 8.69
CA ARG A 72 -31.96 -6.71 8.65
C ARG A 72 -32.61 -5.87 9.73
N THR A 73 -33.41 -4.91 9.33
CA THR A 73 -34.25 -4.14 10.25
C THR A 73 -35.68 -4.69 10.16
N SER A 74 -36.26 -5.00 11.32
CA SER A 74 -37.69 -5.29 11.44
C SER A 74 -38.41 -3.97 11.58
N ASP A 75 -39.20 -3.59 10.59
CA ASP A 75 -40.20 -2.55 10.77
C ASP A 75 -41.43 -3.16 11.47
N ASP A 76 -42.16 -2.35 12.24
CA ASP A 76 -43.28 -2.81 13.08
C ASP A 76 -44.42 -3.48 12.26
N ASP A 77 -44.44 -3.28 10.94
CA ASP A 77 -45.47 -3.72 9.99
C ASP A 77 -45.13 -5.01 9.19
N GLN A 78 -44.38 -5.96 9.76
CA GLN A 78 -44.02 -7.27 9.14
C GLN A 78 -43.16 -7.22 7.86
N ASN A 79 -42.87 -6.04 7.30
CA ASN A 79 -41.96 -5.92 6.17
C ASN A 79 -40.50 -5.94 6.65
N GLN A 80 -39.73 -6.92 6.18
CA GLN A 80 -38.30 -6.97 6.43
C GLN A 80 -37.61 -6.02 5.46
N LEU A 81 -36.99 -4.97 5.99
CA LEU A 81 -36.14 -4.10 5.21
C LEU A 81 -34.70 -4.62 5.32
N PHE A 82 -34.08 -4.84 4.16
CA PHE A 82 -32.66 -5.17 4.06
C PHE A 82 -31.92 -3.91 3.66
N THR A 83 -31.07 -3.41 4.55
CA THR A 83 -30.20 -2.25 4.33
C THR A 83 -28.74 -2.69 4.36
N THR A 84 -27.83 -1.85 3.88
CA THR A 84 -26.39 -2.09 4.04
C THR A 84 -25.74 -0.89 4.68
N ASP A 85 -24.85 -1.14 5.63
CA ASP A 85 -24.06 -0.08 6.28
C ASP A 85 -22.76 0.21 5.50
N LEU A 86 -22.51 -0.51 4.40
CA LEU A 86 -21.35 -0.32 3.53
C LEU A 86 -21.42 1.03 2.82
N LYS A 87 -20.39 1.85 3.07
CA LYS A 87 -20.18 3.14 2.39
C LYS A 87 -19.19 2.96 1.25
N ILE A 88 -19.43 3.64 0.14
CA ILE A 88 -18.60 3.60 -1.05
C ILE A 88 -18.03 4.99 -1.31
N ILE A 89 -16.70 5.08 -1.37
CA ILE A 89 -16.00 6.29 -1.78
C ILE A 89 -15.44 6.05 -3.18
N TYR A 90 -16.03 6.72 -4.17
CA TYR A 90 -15.54 6.75 -5.54
C TYR A 90 -14.52 7.87 -5.71
N ILE A 91 -13.30 7.50 -6.04
CA ILE A 91 -12.23 8.43 -6.38
C ILE A 91 -12.05 8.32 -7.90
N ASP A 92 -12.76 9.17 -8.64
CA ASP A 92 -12.96 9.05 -10.07
C ASP A 92 -13.05 10.44 -10.72
N SER A 93 -12.69 10.53 -12.00
CA SER A 93 -12.92 11.71 -12.82
C SER A 93 -14.32 11.77 -13.43
N ARG A 94 -15.10 10.68 -13.42
CA ARG A 94 -16.48 10.61 -13.94
C ARG A 94 -17.46 10.02 -12.92
N PRO A 95 -18.76 10.36 -13.02
CA PRO A 95 -19.78 9.74 -12.16
C PRO A 95 -20.13 8.30 -12.55
N ASP A 96 -20.01 7.92 -13.82
CA ASP A 96 -20.46 6.63 -14.35
C ASP A 96 -21.95 6.34 -14.03
N LEU A 97 -22.75 7.39 -14.20
CA LEU A 97 -24.19 7.38 -13.97
C LEU A 97 -24.97 7.27 -15.28
N GLU A 98 -24.33 7.03 -16.42
CA GLU A 98 -25.02 6.89 -17.71
C GLU A 98 -25.86 5.61 -17.76
N ASN A 99 -26.82 5.55 -18.68
CA ASN A 99 -27.60 4.34 -18.96
C ASN A 99 -27.47 4.07 -20.46
N ASN A 100 -26.30 3.56 -20.84
CA ASN A 100 -25.91 3.27 -22.21
C ASN A 100 -25.32 1.84 -22.30
N ASP A 101 -24.86 1.44 -23.48
CA ASP A 101 -24.33 0.08 -23.70
C ASP A 101 -22.89 -0.09 -23.16
N ASP A 102 -22.18 1.01 -22.91
CA ASP A 102 -20.84 1.01 -22.33
C ASP A 102 -20.92 0.83 -20.81
N LYS A 103 -20.65 -0.40 -20.37
CA LYS A 103 -20.70 -0.79 -18.96
C LYS A 103 -19.70 -0.02 -18.10
N SER A 104 -18.60 0.46 -18.69
CA SER A 104 -17.58 1.23 -18.00
C SER A 104 -18.07 2.62 -17.56
N GLU A 105 -19.10 3.15 -18.23
CA GLU A 105 -19.76 4.43 -17.90
C GLU A 105 -21.07 4.23 -17.12
N CYS A 106 -21.41 2.99 -16.81
CA CYS A 106 -22.67 2.59 -16.16
C CYS A 106 -22.43 1.88 -14.82
N VAL A 107 -21.26 2.07 -14.20
CA VAL A 107 -20.87 1.35 -12.97
C VAL A 107 -21.84 1.65 -11.85
N VAL A 108 -22.10 2.93 -11.59
CA VAL A 108 -22.96 3.38 -10.49
C VAL A 108 -24.42 3.30 -10.88
N SER A 109 -24.78 3.66 -12.11
CA SER A 109 -26.15 3.50 -12.62
C SER A 109 -26.65 2.04 -12.52
N ASN A 110 -25.74 1.07 -12.70
CA ASN A 110 -26.04 -0.34 -12.49
C ASN A 110 -26.34 -0.65 -11.01
N LEU A 111 -25.58 -0.10 -10.07
CA LEU A 111 -25.72 -0.34 -8.62
C LEU A 111 -26.97 0.32 -8.01
N VAL A 112 -27.37 1.47 -8.55
CA VAL A 112 -28.55 2.24 -8.09
C VAL A 112 -29.80 1.98 -8.94
N PHE A 113 -29.78 0.95 -9.79
CA PHE A 113 -30.92 0.50 -10.63
C PHE A 113 -31.50 1.57 -11.57
N LEU A 114 -30.66 2.47 -12.09
CA LEU A 114 -31.08 3.39 -13.16
C LEU A 114 -31.22 2.70 -14.52
N ASN A 115 -30.60 1.53 -14.67
CA ASN A 115 -30.67 0.71 -15.88
C ASN A 115 -31.91 -0.19 -15.85
N LYS A 116 -32.48 -0.48 -17.03
CA LYS A 116 -33.65 -1.38 -17.14
C LYS A 116 -33.35 -2.77 -16.58
N GLU A 117 -32.10 -3.21 -16.71
CA GLU A 117 -31.62 -4.48 -16.18
C GLU A 117 -30.16 -4.31 -15.74
N THR A 118 -29.79 -4.94 -14.61
CA THR A 118 -28.41 -4.88 -14.12
C THR A 118 -27.54 -5.90 -14.86
N TYR A 119 -26.38 -5.49 -15.37
CA TYR A 119 -25.46 -6.40 -16.08
C TYR A 119 -24.74 -7.36 -15.13
N THR A 120 -24.72 -7.06 -13.84
CA THR A 120 -24.21 -7.94 -12.77
C THR A 120 -25.27 -8.90 -12.24
N LYS A 121 -26.56 -8.71 -12.59
CA LYS A 121 -27.71 -9.49 -12.09
C LYS A 121 -27.84 -9.51 -10.55
N HIS A 122 -27.32 -8.50 -9.88
CA HIS A 122 -27.52 -8.32 -8.45
C HIS A 122 -28.95 -7.86 -8.15
N SER A 123 -29.44 -8.23 -6.98
CA SER A 123 -30.83 -7.97 -6.56
C SER A 123 -30.97 -6.89 -5.48
N LEU A 124 -29.85 -6.39 -4.97
CA LEU A 124 -29.83 -5.43 -3.86
C LEU A 124 -29.47 -4.06 -4.38
N LEU A 125 -30.32 -3.09 -4.09
CA LEU A 125 -30.09 -1.69 -4.43
C LEU A 125 -29.04 -1.10 -3.48
N LEU A 126 -28.00 -0.48 -4.04
CA LEU A 126 -27.14 0.41 -3.26
C LEU A 126 -27.89 1.73 -3.08
N ARG A 127 -28.02 2.18 -1.83
CA ARG A 127 -28.65 3.47 -1.55
C ARG A 127 -27.71 4.62 -1.91
N ASP A 128 -28.29 5.71 -2.38
CA ASP A 128 -27.55 6.89 -2.84
C ASP A 128 -26.74 7.55 -1.71
N ASP A 129 -27.29 7.55 -0.49
CA ASP A 129 -26.63 8.08 0.72
C ASP A 129 -25.46 7.22 1.22
N ASN A 130 -25.18 6.10 0.55
CA ASN A 130 -23.99 5.30 0.77
C ASN A 130 -22.85 5.64 -0.19
N ILE A 131 -23.04 6.57 -1.14
CA ILE A 131 -22.06 6.88 -2.18
C ILE A 131 -21.52 8.30 -1.97
N ILE A 132 -20.20 8.46 -2.07
CA ILE A 132 -19.53 9.76 -2.14
C ILE A 132 -18.53 9.76 -3.28
N TYR A 133 -18.53 10.80 -4.12
CA TYR A 133 -17.50 10.99 -5.14
C TYR A 133 -16.45 12.03 -4.73
N LEU A 134 -15.19 11.73 -5.06
CA LEU A 134 -14.04 12.58 -4.86
C LEU A 134 -13.22 12.68 -6.16
N GLY A 135 -13.04 13.90 -6.67
CA GLY A 135 -12.16 14.16 -7.82
C GLY A 135 -12.86 14.21 -9.18
N LEU A 136 -14.19 14.34 -9.22
CA LEU A 136 -14.91 14.46 -10.49
C LEU A 136 -14.37 15.63 -11.32
N ASP A 137 -14.11 15.39 -12.61
CA ASP A 137 -13.66 16.43 -13.54
C ASP A 137 -14.87 17.18 -14.04
N ASP A 138 -14.99 18.46 -13.69
CA ASP A 138 -16.11 19.32 -14.06
C ASP A 138 -16.38 19.33 -15.58
N ASN A 139 -15.38 19.05 -16.42
CA ASN A 139 -15.53 19.02 -17.88
C ASN A 139 -16.04 17.69 -18.44
N LYS A 140 -16.12 16.64 -17.62
CA LYS A 140 -16.56 15.30 -18.02
C LYS A 140 -17.93 14.93 -17.47
N ILE A 141 -18.50 15.74 -16.58
CA ILE A 141 -19.86 15.55 -16.08
C ILE A 141 -20.83 16.08 -17.13
N THR A 142 -21.63 15.19 -17.72
CA THR A 142 -22.67 15.61 -18.66
C THR A 142 -23.84 16.30 -17.91
N PRO A 143 -24.65 17.15 -18.58
CA PRO A 143 -25.83 17.74 -17.93
C PRO A 143 -26.82 16.72 -17.38
N LEU A 144 -26.90 15.54 -18.01
CA LEU A 144 -27.75 14.45 -17.55
C LEU A 144 -27.20 13.81 -16.26
N GLU A 145 -25.90 13.58 -16.19
CA GLU A 145 -25.26 13.06 -14.96
C GLU A 145 -25.31 14.07 -13.82
N GLU A 146 -25.13 15.36 -14.10
CA GLU A 146 -25.30 16.42 -13.09
C GLU A 146 -26.73 16.44 -12.53
N ALA A 147 -27.74 16.33 -13.39
CA ALA A 147 -29.13 16.20 -12.96
C ALA A 147 -29.34 14.94 -12.10
N ARG A 148 -28.78 13.79 -12.49
CA ARG A 148 -28.87 12.54 -11.73
C ARG A 148 -28.18 12.62 -10.36
N LEU A 149 -26.99 13.19 -10.28
CA LEU A 149 -26.29 13.44 -9.01
C LEU A 149 -27.17 14.26 -8.06
N SER A 150 -27.82 15.30 -8.59
CA SER A 150 -28.72 16.14 -7.81
C SER A 150 -30.02 15.42 -7.41
N GLU A 151 -30.63 14.64 -8.30
CA GLU A 151 -31.88 13.90 -8.05
C GLU A 151 -31.69 12.80 -7.00
N LEU A 152 -30.57 12.07 -7.07
CA LEU A 152 -30.22 11.02 -6.11
C LEU A 152 -29.66 11.58 -4.79
N GLY A 153 -29.30 12.87 -4.76
CA GLY A 153 -28.70 13.49 -3.59
C GLY A 153 -27.34 12.91 -3.22
N ILE A 154 -26.60 12.38 -4.21
CA ILE A 154 -25.27 11.82 -3.98
C ILE A 154 -24.30 12.96 -3.66
N GLU A 155 -23.51 12.80 -2.62
CA GLU A 155 -22.49 13.78 -2.26
C GLU A 155 -21.28 13.67 -3.19
N TYR A 156 -20.83 14.79 -3.75
CA TYR A 156 -19.66 14.80 -4.62
C TYR A 156 -18.76 16.03 -4.48
N TYR A 157 -17.51 15.83 -4.85
CA TYR A 157 -16.45 16.84 -4.82
C TYR A 157 -15.72 16.85 -6.17
N THR A 158 -15.94 17.92 -6.95
CA THR A 158 -15.23 18.11 -8.20
C THR A 158 -13.81 18.62 -7.99
N LEU A 159 -12.91 18.46 -8.97
CA LEU A 159 -11.56 19.01 -8.93
C LEU A 159 -11.58 20.52 -8.70
N LYS A 160 -12.51 21.25 -9.33
CA LYS A 160 -12.68 22.69 -9.09
C LYS A 160 -13.03 23.00 -7.62
N LYS A 161 -13.98 22.26 -7.03
CA LYS A 161 -14.36 22.43 -5.62
C LYS A 161 -13.21 22.09 -4.67
N ILE A 162 -12.45 21.05 -4.99
CA ILE A 162 -11.27 20.62 -4.22
C ILE A 162 -10.15 21.66 -4.28
N ARG A 163 -9.98 22.37 -5.40
CA ARG A 163 -8.99 23.46 -5.53
C ARG A 163 -9.43 24.75 -4.83
N GLN A 164 -10.75 24.98 -4.77
CA GLN A 164 -11.33 26.14 -4.08
C GLN A 164 -11.34 25.98 -2.55
N LYS A 165 -11.53 24.74 -2.09
CA LYS A 165 -11.40 24.35 -0.68
C LYS A 165 -10.02 23.72 -0.46
N SER A 166 -9.70 23.33 0.76
CA SER A 166 -8.56 22.43 0.98
C SER A 166 -9.01 20.99 0.73
N LEU A 167 -8.20 20.19 0.01
CA LEU A 167 -8.38 18.74 -0.08
C LEU A 167 -8.40 18.11 1.33
N ASP A 168 -7.60 18.65 2.25
CA ASP A 168 -7.51 18.19 3.64
C ASP A 168 -8.86 18.33 4.36
N ASP A 169 -9.48 19.51 4.29
CA ASP A 169 -10.79 19.78 4.92
C ASP A 169 -11.89 18.88 4.34
N ILE A 170 -11.87 18.65 3.03
CA ILE A 170 -12.83 17.75 2.38
C ILE A 170 -12.66 16.33 2.89
N LEU A 171 -11.42 15.83 2.95
CA LEU A 171 -11.12 14.49 3.43
C LEU A 171 -11.46 14.33 4.92
N GLU A 172 -11.26 15.35 5.75
CA GLU A 172 -11.66 15.31 7.16
C GLU A 172 -13.17 15.13 7.33
N ASN A 173 -13.97 15.84 6.52
CA ASN A 173 -15.43 15.65 6.53
C ASN A 173 -15.83 14.25 6.07
N ILE A 174 -15.21 13.74 4.98
CA ILE A 174 -15.46 12.38 4.50
C ILE A 174 -15.09 11.35 5.57
N VAL A 175 -13.96 11.51 6.25
CA VAL A 175 -13.52 10.59 7.30
C VAL A 175 -14.50 10.61 8.47
N GLU A 176 -14.88 11.79 8.95
CA GLU A 176 -15.80 11.93 10.08
C GLU A 176 -17.18 11.33 9.79
N PHE A 177 -17.70 11.53 8.58
CA PHE A 177 -19.00 10.98 8.16
C PHE A 177 -18.99 9.44 8.08
N ASN A 178 -17.85 8.83 7.72
CA ASN A 178 -17.75 7.39 7.45
C ASN A 178 -17.05 6.58 8.55
N LYS A 179 -16.59 7.19 9.64
CA LYS A 179 -15.72 6.55 10.65
C LYS A 179 -16.29 5.28 11.31
N ASN A 180 -17.61 5.16 11.39
CA ASN A 180 -18.29 4.04 12.05
C ASN A 180 -18.82 2.98 11.07
N SER A 181 -18.61 3.16 9.77
CA SER A 181 -19.10 2.28 8.73
C SER A 181 -17.96 1.49 8.08
N PRO A 182 -18.22 0.27 7.57
CA PRO A 182 -17.31 -0.36 6.63
C PRO A 182 -17.25 0.47 5.34
N VAL A 183 -16.06 0.69 4.82
CA VAL A 183 -15.82 1.53 3.64
C VAL A 183 -15.18 0.72 2.52
N TYR A 184 -15.80 0.76 1.34
CA TYR A 184 -15.23 0.26 0.10
C TYR A 184 -14.78 1.44 -0.75
N ILE A 185 -13.56 1.38 -1.29
CA ILE A 185 -13.01 2.45 -2.11
C ILE A 185 -12.97 1.97 -3.56
N VAL A 186 -13.39 2.82 -4.50
CA VAL A 186 -13.07 2.64 -5.92
C VAL A 186 -12.09 3.72 -6.28
N PHE A 187 -10.89 3.34 -6.69
CA PHE A 187 -9.87 4.26 -7.15
C PHE A 187 -9.68 4.07 -8.65
N ASP A 188 -10.40 4.89 -9.40
CA ASP A 188 -10.31 4.92 -10.84
C ASP A 188 -9.10 5.77 -11.25
N MET A 189 -8.17 5.18 -11.99
CA MET A 189 -6.92 5.83 -12.32
C MET A 189 -7.12 7.10 -13.18
N SER A 190 -8.28 7.29 -13.80
CA SER A 190 -8.59 8.49 -14.61
C SER A 190 -8.58 9.80 -13.81
N VAL A 191 -8.71 9.73 -12.48
CA VAL A 191 -8.65 10.88 -11.58
C VAL A 191 -7.23 11.44 -11.42
N CYS A 192 -6.20 10.65 -11.72
CA CYS A 192 -4.80 11.01 -11.55
C CYS A 192 -4.28 11.88 -12.70
N SER A 193 -3.41 12.85 -12.42
CA SER A 193 -2.74 13.62 -13.47
C SER A 193 -1.94 12.71 -14.42
N LYS A 194 -1.97 13.00 -15.73
CA LYS A 194 -1.12 12.34 -16.74
C LYS A 194 0.36 12.32 -16.39
N LYS A 195 0.83 13.30 -15.62
CA LYS A 195 2.21 13.40 -15.17
C LYS A 195 2.63 12.26 -14.25
N ILE A 196 1.70 11.70 -13.47
CA ILE A 196 1.98 10.64 -12.49
C ILE A 196 1.37 9.29 -12.90
N ALA A 197 0.30 9.30 -13.69
CA ALA A 197 -0.36 8.09 -14.17
C ALA A 197 -0.55 8.12 -15.69
N PRO A 198 0.52 8.17 -16.50
CA PRO A 198 0.43 8.31 -17.95
C PRO A 198 -0.27 7.13 -18.66
N TYR A 199 -0.44 5.99 -18.00
CA TYR A 199 -1.19 4.84 -18.52
C TYR A 199 -2.62 4.74 -17.97
N ALA A 200 -3.08 5.70 -17.18
CA ALA A 200 -4.50 5.80 -16.87
C ALA A 200 -5.29 6.19 -18.13
N LYS A 201 -6.43 5.55 -18.36
CA LYS A 201 -7.32 5.91 -19.46
C LYS A 201 -8.05 7.19 -19.12
N ASN A 202 -8.31 8.01 -20.13
CA ASN A 202 -9.14 9.22 -20.04
C ASN A 202 -8.71 10.25 -19.00
N ASN A 203 -7.52 10.18 -18.41
CA ASN A 203 -7.09 11.18 -17.44
C ASN A 203 -6.73 12.53 -18.10
N THR A 204 -6.56 13.56 -17.26
CA THR A 204 -6.20 14.92 -17.69
C THR A 204 -4.89 15.36 -17.03
N ASP A 205 -4.28 16.44 -17.51
CA ASP A 205 -3.09 17.00 -16.84
C ASP A 205 -3.41 17.62 -15.48
N ASP A 206 -4.69 17.95 -15.29
CA ASP A 206 -5.29 18.67 -14.17
C ASP A 206 -5.82 17.75 -13.06
N GLY A 207 -5.69 16.43 -13.21
CA GLY A 207 -6.04 15.46 -12.17
C GLY A 207 -5.14 15.55 -10.92
N PHE A 208 -5.37 14.65 -9.96
CA PHE A 208 -4.59 14.60 -8.73
C PHE A 208 -3.09 14.38 -8.99
N VAL A 209 -2.25 15.15 -8.32
CA VAL A 209 -0.80 14.94 -8.31
C VAL A 209 -0.40 13.99 -7.19
N LEU A 210 0.88 13.61 -7.12
CA LEU A 210 1.33 12.59 -6.18
C LEU A 210 1.06 12.96 -4.72
N ASP A 211 1.25 14.24 -4.37
CA ASP A 211 0.98 14.74 -3.01
C ASP A 211 -0.50 14.61 -2.63
N ASP A 212 -1.42 14.81 -3.58
CA ASP A 212 -2.85 14.61 -3.37
C ASP A 212 -3.16 13.14 -3.09
N ILE A 213 -2.59 12.21 -3.88
CA ILE A 213 -2.76 10.76 -3.68
C ILE A 213 -2.22 10.33 -2.31
N ILE A 214 -1.08 10.88 -1.89
CA ILE A 214 -0.50 10.62 -0.57
C ILE A 214 -1.43 11.16 0.54
N CYS A 215 -1.98 12.37 0.37
CA CYS A 215 -2.91 12.97 1.31
C CYS A 215 -4.19 12.13 1.46
N ILE A 216 -4.81 11.76 0.33
CA ILE A 216 -5.99 10.90 0.24
C ILE A 216 -5.72 9.57 0.97
N GLY A 217 -4.63 8.89 0.61
CA GLY A 217 -4.26 7.61 1.23
C GLY A 217 -4.08 7.70 2.74
N LYS A 218 -3.41 8.75 3.23
CA LYS A 218 -3.18 8.96 4.67
C LYS A 218 -4.43 9.32 5.46
N LYS A 219 -5.33 10.14 4.90
CA LYS A 219 -6.57 10.51 5.60
C LYS A 219 -7.55 9.34 5.62
N LEU A 220 -7.76 8.69 4.48
CA LEU A 220 -8.72 7.60 4.36
C LEU A 220 -8.27 6.32 5.08
N SER A 221 -6.97 6.10 5.32
CA SER A 221 -6.49 4.94 6.09
C SER A 221 -6.97 4.89 7.54
N ASN A 222 -7.55 5.99 8.05
CA ASN A 222 -8.20 6.05 9.36
C ASN A 222 -9.62 5.43 9.37
N LEU A 223 -10.15 5.05 8.21
CA LEU A 223 -11.46 4.40 8.07
C LEU A 223 -11.37 2.88 8.19
N ASN A 224 -12.51 2.24 8.46
CA ASN A 224 -12.64 0.78 8.37
C ASN A 224 -12.72 0.32 6.91
N ILE A 225 -11.59 0.38 6.20
CA ILE A 225 -11.51 -0.02 4.79
C ILE A 225 -11.60 -1.55 4.68
N VAL A 226 -12.63 -2.00 3.98
CA VAL A 226 -12.94 -3.42 3.74
C VAL A 226 -12.58 -3.88 2.32
N GLY A 227 -12.39 -2.94 1.40
CA GLY A 227 -11.94 -3.26 0.06
C GLY A 227 -11.53 -2.02 -0.73
N ILE A 228 -10.69 -2.24 -1.75
CA ILE A 228 -10.41 -1.27 -2.79
C ILE A 228 -10.46 -1.94 -4.16
N ASP A 229 -11.01 -1.25 -5.15
CA ASP A 229 -10.80 -1.55 -6.56
C ASP A 229 -9.89 -0.50 -7.18
N ILE A 230 -8.87 -0.94 -7.91
CA ILE A 230 -8.01 -0.09 -8.74
C ILE A 230 -8.37 -0.36 -10.20
N THR A 231 -8.91 0.65 -10.89
CA THR A 231 -9.48 0.49 -12.23
C THR A 231 -8.88 1.41 -13.29
N ASN A 232 -9.22 1.14 -14.56
CA ASN A 232 -9.09 2.09 -15.67
C ASN A 232 -7.68 2.54 -16.03
N TYR A 233 -6.72 1.62 -15.91
CA TYR A 233 -5.40 1.73 -16.53
C TYR A 233 -5.35 0.91 -17.83
N ASP A 234 -4.41 1.21 -18.71
CA ASP A 234 -4.12 0.44 -19.92
C ASP A 234 -2.63 0.12 -19.97
N PHE A 235 -2.25 -1.14 -19.93
CA PHE A 235 -0.85 -1.57 -19.97
C PHE A 235 -0.50 -2.34 -21.24
N ASP A 236 -1.21 -2.12 -22.35
CA ASP A 236 -1.03 -2.87 -23.60
C ASP A 236 0.31 -2.60 -24.33
N ASN A 237 1.19 -1.77 -23.76
CA ASN A 237 2.49 -1.41 -24.32
C ASN A 237 3.65 -1.78 -23.38
N PRO A 238 4.87 -2.03 -23.92
CA PRO A 238 5.93 -2.76 -23.24
C PRO A 238 6.33 -2.19 -21.86
N THR A 239 6.43 -3.13 -20.92
CA THR A 239 6.60 -3.05 -19.45
C THR A 239 7.88 -2.39 -18.92
N THR A 240 8.67 -1.75 -19.78
CA THR A 240 10.01 -1.23 -19.42
C THR A 240 10.11 0.30 -19.35
N ASP A 241 9.15 1.03 -19.93
CA ASP A 241 9.16 2.50 -19.93
C ASP A 241 8.92 3.09 -18.52
N ILE A 242 9.53 4.23 -18.24
CA ILE A 242 9.38 4.99 -16.98
C ILE A 242 7.91 5.30 -16.70
N LYS A 243 7.11 5.54 -17.74
CA LYS A 243 5.66 5.78 -17.65
C LYS A 243 4.90 4.63 -17.01
N PHE A 244 5.27 3.40 -17.37
CA PHE A 244 4.64 2.19 -16.85
C PHE A 244 4.98 2.04 -15.36
N ARG A 245 6.26 2.25 -15.01
CA ARG A 245 6.70 2.23 -13.60
C ARG A 245 6.00 3.29 -12.78
N LEU A 246 5.89 4.51 -13.30
CA LEU A 246 5.28 5.63 -12.60
C LEU A 246 3.80 5.36 -12.29
N THR A 247 3.05 4.86 -13.27
CA THR A 247 1.62 4.50 -13.07
C THR A 247 1.47 3.38 -12.05
N ASN A 248 2.32 2.34 -12.11
CA ASN A 248 2.32 1.27 -11.11
C ASN A 248 2.66 1.77 -9.71
N GLU A 249 3.53 2.76 -9.60
CA GLU A 249 3.94 3.29 -8.31
C GLU A 249 2.83 4.11 -7.64
N VAL A 250 2.02 4.83 -8.43
CA VAL A 250 0.79 5.46 -7.91
C VAL A 250 -0.15 4.41 -7.32
N ILE A 251 -0.39 3.30 -8.03
CA ILE A 251 -1.24 2.20 -7.55
C ILE A 251 -0.69 1.59 -6.25
N GLN A 252 0.62 1.35 -6.21
CA GLN A 252 1.27 0.82 -5.01
C GLN A 252 1.18 1.78 -3.83
N ILE A 253 1.42 3.08 -4.04
CA ILE A 253 1.37 4.09 -2.98
C ILE A 253 -0.02 4.15 -2.35
N ILE A 254 -1.08 4.22 -3.16
CA ILE A 254 -2.44 4.30 -2.61
C ILE A 254 -2.80 3.03 -1.82
N ILE A 255 -2.47 1.85 -2.34
CA ILE A 255 -2.68 0.58 -1.63
C ILE A 255 -1.89 0.54 -0.30
N LYS A 256 -0.59 0.90 -0.34
CA LYS A 256 0.29 0.88 0.83
C LYS A 256 -0.25 1.77 1.94
N LEU A 257 -0.67 2.99 1.59
CA LEU A 257 -1.19 3.97 2.56
C LEU A 257 -2.53 3.52 3.14
N LEU A 258 -3.48 3.10 2.31
CA LEU A 258 -4.82 2.70 2.78
C LEU A 258 -4.78 1.48 3.69
N PHE A 259 -3.90 0.52 3.41
CA PHE A 259 -3.83 -0.74 4.17
C PHE A 259 -2.67 -0.81 5.16
N ASN A 260 -1.89 0.27 5.31
CA ASN A 260 -0.68 0.33 6.14
C ASN A 260 0.26 -0.86 5.89
N LEU A 261 0.49 -1.19 4.61
CA LEU A 261 1.36 -2.30 4.23
C LEU A 261 2.82 -1.96 4.51
N LYS A 262 3.51 -2.84 5.24
CA LYS A 262 4.95 -2.71 5.46
C LYS A 262 5.69 -3.16 4.21
N GLU A 263 6.54 -2.28 3.67
CA GLU A 263 7.51 -2.69 2.66
C GLU A 263 8.70 -3.39 3.32
N LYS A 264 9.19 -4.43 2.66
CA LYS A 264 10.50 -4.97 2.95
C LYS A 264 11.52 -4.01 2.34
N THR A 265 12.22 -3.27 3.19
CA THR A 265 13.33 -2.42 2.79
C THR A 265 14.60 -3.26 2.73
N ILE A 266 15.27 -3.27 1.58
CA ILE A 266 16.61 -3.83 1.44
C ILE A 266 17.58 -2.68 1.67
N ASN A 267 18.45 -2.80 2.68
CA ASN A 267 19.53 -1.85 2.88
C ASN A 267 20.66 -2.22 1.92
N ILE A 268 21.03 -1.32 1.02
CA ILE A 268 22.17 -1.53 0.11
C ILE A 268 23.38 -0.83 0.73
N TYR A 269 24.32 -1.63 1.22
CA TYR A 269 25.61 -1.15 1.72
C TYR A 269 26.63 -1.12 0.57
N ASN A 270 27.44 -0.06 0.51
CA ASN A 270 28.60 0.06 -0.38
C ASN A 270 29.90 -0.17 0.39
N GLU A 271 31.04 -0.13 -0.31
CA GLU A 271 32.38 -0.37 0.27
C GLU A 271 32.75 0.59 1.43
N HIS A 272 32.08 1.74 1.51
CA HIS A 272 32.27 2.77 2.54
C HIS A 272 31.21 2.76 3.64
N SER A 273 30.25 1.84 3.57
CA SER A 273 29.23 1.70 4.61
C SER A 273 29.87 1.22 5.90
N ARG A 274 29.60 1.93 7.00
CA ARG A 274 30.14 1.60 8.31
C ARG A 274 29.28 0.56 9.01
N PHE A 275 29.94 -0.43 9.58
CA PHE A 275 29.37 -1.47 10.43
C PHE A 275 29.80 -1.22 11.86
N ILE A 276 28.91 -1.50 12.81
CA ILE A 276 29.27 -1.57 14.22
C ILE A 276 29.85 -2.94 14.46
N ILE A 277 31.03 -2.99 15.06
CA ILE A 277 31.69 -4.22 15.45
C ILE A 277 31.88 -4.21 16.96
N TRP A 278 31.85 -5.39 17.57
CA TRP A 278 31.97 -5.53 19.00
C TRP A 278 32.85 -6.72 19.37
N LYS A 279 33.40 -6.65 20.58
CA LYS A 279 34.22 -7.68 21.19
C LYS A 279 33.91 -7.77 22.68
N ASP A 280 33.81 -8.99 23.20
CA ASP A 280 33.68 -9.21 24.65
C ASP A 280 35.01 -8.84 25.34
N ILE A 281 34.95 -8.11 26.45
CA ILE A 281 36.14 -7.70 27.20
C ILE A 281 36.91 -8.90 27.79
N ASP A 282 36.19 -9.99 28.07
CA ASP A 282 36.71 -11.21 28.69
C ASP A 282 37.05 -12.29 27.65
N ASP A 283 37.02 -11.96 26.35
CA ASP A 283 37.34 -12.90 25.27
C ASP A 283 38.83 -13.29 25.30
N GLU A 284 39.12 -14.56 25.59
CA GLU A 284 40.50 -15.08 25.62
C GLU A 284 41.19 -15.01 24.25
N ASP A 285 40.42 -14.97 23.16
CA ASP A 285 40.93 -14.75 21.81
C ASP A 285 41.16 -13.24 21.58
N ASN A 286 42.41 -12.79 21.54
CA ASN A 286 42.73 -11.36 21.42
C ASN A 286 42.62 -10.80 19.99
N ILE A 287 42.18 -11.55 18.99
CA ILE A 287 42.37 -11.14 17.60
C ILE A 287 41.07 -10.66 16.96
N GLY A 288 39.96 -11.38 17.15
CA GLY A 288 38.77 -11.19 16.32
C GLY A 288 37.66 -10.31 16.89
N TRP A 289 36.96 -9.66 15.96
CA TRP A 289 35.77 -8.85 16.21
C TRP A 289 34.54 -9.43 15.51
N ARG A 290 33.36 -9.17 16.08
CA ARG A 290 32.06 -9.62 15.57
C ARG A 290 31.22 -8.44 15.06
N ILE A 291 30.42 -8.64 14.02
CA ILE A 291 29.50 -7.60 13.53
C ILE A 291 28.25 -7.58 14.41
N LEU A 292 27.81 -6.38 14.77
CA LEU A 292 26.54 -6.19 15.47
C LEU A 292 25.36 -6.28 14.49
N LYS A 293 24.73 -7.46 14.45
CA LYS A 293 23.63 -7.83 13.56
C LYS A 293 22.25 -7.50 14.15
N ASN A 294 21.21 -7.48 13.29
CA ASN A 294 19.80 -7.30 13.68
C ASN A 294 19.46 -5.99 14.41
N VAL A 295 20.22 -4.92 14.16
CA VAL A 295 19.95 -3.59 14.71
C VAL A 295 19.16 -2.77 13.69
N PRO A 296 18.05 -2.10 14.07
CA PRO A 296 17.36 -1.17 13.19
C PRO A 296 18.31 -0.10 12.62
N LEU A 297 18.20 0.22 11.32
CA LEU A 297 19.12 1.14 10.64
C LEU A 297 19.25 2.49 11.37
N THR A 298 18.14 3.07 11.81
CA THR A 298 18.12 4.34 12.54
C THR A 298 18.82 4.29 13.89
N LEU A 299 18.83 3.13 14.56
CA LEU A 299 19.58 2.94 15.80
C LEU A 299 21.07 2.73 15.50
N ARG A 300 21.39 1.96 14.44
CA ARG A 300 22.76 1.77 13.96
C ARG A 300 23.43 3.10 13.63
N GLU A 301 22.77 3.96 12.86
CA GLU A 301 23.30 5.29 12.50
C GLU A 301 23.57 6.14 13.75
N LYS A 302 22.66 6.16 14.72
CA LYS A 302 22.84 6.88 16.00
C LYS A 302 24.00 6.35 16.83
N ILE A 303 24.26 5.04 16.81
CA ILE A 303 25.41 4.46 17.52
C ILE A 303 26.71 4.81 16.79
N ILE A 304 26.74 4.72 15.46
CA ILE A 304 27.90 5.10 14.65
C ILE A 304 28.27 6.58 14.87
N GLU A 305 27.29 7.48 14.98
CA GLU A 305 27.54 8.89 15.30
C GLU A 305 28.20 9.11 16.67
N GLN A 306 28.03 8.17 17.61
CA GLN A 306 28.59 8.25 18.96
C GLN A 306 29.98 7.60 19.07
N ILE A 307 30.39 6.81 18.08
CA ILE A 307 31.70 6.16 18.03
C ILE A 307 32.60 6.96 17.08
N PRO A 308 33.57 7.75 17.59
CA PRO A 308 34.51 8.44 16.71
C PRO A 308 35.21 7.46 15.76
N PRO A 309 35.49 7.86 14.51
CA PRO A 309 36.24 7.03 13.58
C PRO A 309 37.55 6.53 14.20
N ASP A 310 37.87 5.26 13.96
CA ASP A 310 39.12 4.62 14.40
C ASP A 310 39.32 4.58 15.93
N THR A 311 38.22 4.62 16.69
CA THR A 311 38.26 4.50 18.16
C THR A 311 37.50 3.28 18.66
N ILE A 312 38.02 2.71 19.75
CA ILE A 312 37.34 1.67 20.52
C ILE A 312 36.77 2.34 21.76
N ILE A 313 35.47 2.13 21.99
CA ILE A 313 34.79 2.58 23.21
C ILE A 313 34.34 1.37 24.01
N THR A 314 34.23 1.51 25.33
CA THR A 314 33.62 0.51 26.20
C THR A 314 32.14 0.83 26.37
N PHE A 315 31.29 -0.18 26.18
CA PHE A 315 29.85 -0.08 26.33
C PHE A 315 29.37 -1.03 27.41
N ASP A 316 28.67 -0.47 28.38
CA ASP A 316 28.07 -1.20 29.50
C ASP A 316 26.68 -1.69 29.10
N MET A 317 26.57 -3.00 28.89
CA MET A 317 25.35 -3.67 28.46
C MET A 317 24.24 -3.61 29.53
N SER A 318 24.59 -3.42 30.81
CA SER A 318 23.61 -3.28 31.90
C SER A 318 22.72 -2.03 31.77
N LYS A 319 23.13 -1.06 30.94
CA LYS A 319 22.36 0.15 30.67
C LYS A 319 21.19 -0.08 29.71
N LEU A 320 21.15 -1.22 29.02
CA LEU A 320 20.02 -1.61 28.18
C LEU A 320 18.89 -2.14 29.07
N LYS A 321 17.90 -1.28 29.36
CA LYS A 321 16.67 -1.68 30.05
C LYS A 321 15.99 -2.78 29.22
N ASN A 322 15.80 -3.97 29.81
CA ASN A 322 15.16 -5.19 29.27
C ASN A 322 16.09 -6.36 28.91
N VAL A 323 17.35 -6.36 29.34
CA VAL A 323 18.10 -7.63 29.39
C VAL A 323 17.65 -8.36 30.66
N ASP A 324 16.77 -9.35 30.51
CA ASP A 324 16.42 -10.26 31.61
C ASP A 324 17.71 -10.83 32.23
N ASP A 325 17.70 -11.10 33.54
CA ASP A 325 18.85 -11.50 34.38
C ASP A 325 19.57 -12.83 33.97
N GLU A 326 19.38 -13.32 32.74
CA GLU A 326 19.95 -14.55 32.17
C GLU A 326 21.09 -14.31 31.17
N PHE A 327 21.61 -13.10 31.01
CA PHE A 327 22.79 -12.89 30.16
C PHE A 327 24.07 -13.38 30.87
N GLU A 328 24.51 -14.61 30.55
CA GLU A 328 25.74 -15.24 31.07
C GLU A 328 27.05 -14.62 30.48
N GLY A 329 26.99 -13.46 29.83
CA GLY A 329 28.14 -12.75 29.26
C GLY A 329 28.68 -11.65 30.17
N SER A 330 29.85 -11.10 29.82
CA SER A 330 30.41 -9.94 30.53
C SER A 330 29.48 -8.73 30.45
N ALA A 331 29.45 -7.92 31.51
CA ALA A 331 28.61 -6.72 31.56
C ALA A 331 29.11 -5.59 30.63
N GLU A 332 30.34 -5.70 30.12
CA GLU A 332 31.02 -4.66 29.34
C GLU A 332 31.59 -5.24 28.03
N VAL A 333 31.33 -4.54 26.93
CA VAL A 333 31.86 -4.92 25.61
C VAL A 333 32.66 -3.77 25.02
N TYR A 334 33.66 -4.08 24.21
CA TYR A 334 34.28 -3.11 23.32
C TYR A 334 33.42 -2.93 22.08
N LEU A 335 33.21 -1.68 21.67
CA LEU A 335 32.56 -1.29 20.42
C LEU A 335 33.52 -0.47 19.57
N SER A 336 33.47 -0.71 18.26
CA SER A 336 34.17 0.08 17.25
C SER A 336 33.33 0.13 15.97
N THR A 337 33.82 0.83 14.95
CA THR A 337 33.22 0.79 13.61
C THR A 337 34.26 0.42 12.57
N THR A 338 33.82 -0.25 11.50
CA THR A 338 34.68 -0.54 10.35
C THR A 338 33.90 -0.48 9.03
N THR A 339 34.59 -0.45 7.90
CA THR A 339 34.02 -0.52 6.55
C THR A 339 34.48 -1.78 5.81
N PHE A 340 33.80 -2.13 4.71
CA PHE A 340 34.28 -3.20 3.83
C PHE A 340 35.68 -2.90 3.29
N ALA A 341 35.90 -1.67 2.82
CA ALA A 341 37.18 -1.27 2.24
C ALA A 341 38.34 -1.42 3.24
N GLU A 342 38.12 -1.09 4.52
CA GLU A 342 39.11 -1.32 5.58
C GLU A 342 39.37 -2.82 5.80
N GLN A 343 38.30 -3.62 5.88
CA GLN A 343 38.42 -5.05 6.16
C GLN A 343 39.04 -5.84 5.01
N GLU A 344 38.97 -5.36 3.76
CA GLU A 344 39.68 -5.96 2.63
C GLU A 344 41.21 -5.78 2.73
N LEU A 345 41.67 -4.69 3.36
CA LEU A 345 43.09 -4.43 3.57
C LEU A 345 43.65 -5.22 4.77
N LEU A 346 42.78 -5.71 5.65
CA LEU A 346 43.15 -6.47 6.84
C LEU A 346 43.11 -7.97 6.54
N CYS A 347 44.21 -8.70 6.83
CA CYS A 347 44.27 -10.15 6.64
C CYS A 347 44.34 -10.88 7.98
N TRP A 348 43.39 -11.81 8.21
CA TRP A 348 43.35 -12.61 9.43
C TRP A 348 44.66 -13.37 9.69
N GLY A 349 45.18 -14.07 8.67
CA GLY A 349 46.41 -14.86 8.81
C GLY A 349 47.69 -14.07 9.04
N ARG A 350 47.68 -12.73 8.96
CA ARG A 350 48.82 -11.90 9.39
C ARG A 350 48.77 -11.53 10.87
N ALA A 351 47.58 -11.53 11.46
CA ALA A 351 47.37 -11.17 12.86
C ALA A 351 47.82 -12.29 13.81
N GLU A 352 47.68 -13.55 13.40
CA GLU A 352 48.13 -14.72 14.17
C GLU A 352 49.66 -14.79 14.33
N ASP A 353 50.42 -14.23 13.37
CA ASP A 353 51.89 -14.32 13.33
C ASP A 353 52.59 -13.20 14.12
N THR A 354 51.87 -12.22 14.64
CA THR A 354 52.45 -10.92 15.05
C THR A 354 52.07 -10.44 16.46
N ASP A 355 51.39 -11.25 17.28
CA ASP A 355 50.77 -10.80 18.55
C ASP A 355 50.01 -9.47 18.33
N GLU A 356 49.29 -9.39 17.20
CA GLU A 356 48.65 -8.15 16.80
C GLU A 356 47.47 -7.81 17.72
N ASP A 357 47.57 -6.65 18.35
CA ASP A 357 46.63 -6.07 19.30
C ASP A 357 45.20 -6.00 18.73
N PHE A 358 44.21 -6.38 19.55
CA PHE A 358 42.77 -6.31 19.23
C PHE A 358 42.35 -4.91 18.75
N THR A 359 43.16 -3.88 19.03
CA THR A 359 42.99 -2.52 18.54
C THR A 359 42.88 -2.39 17.03
N LYS A 360 43.37 -3.37 16.25
CA LYS A 360 43.25 -3.38 14.79
C LYS A 360 41.86 -3.69 14.26
N CYS A 361 40.90 -4.06 15.12
CA CYS A 361 39.50 -4.21 14.72
C CYS A 361 39.29 -5.25 13.60
N ILE A 362 40.09 -6.32 13.57
CA ILE A 362 40.03 -7.33 12.49
C ILE A 362 38.83 -8.25 12.72
N LEU A 363 37.96 -8.35 11.72
CA LEU A 363 36.81 -9.25 11.79
C LEU A 363 37.21 -10.72 11.65
N TYR A 364 36.50 -11.60 12.37
CA TYR A 364 36.56 -13.05 12.14
C TYR A 364 36.27 -13.39 10.66
N PRO A 365 36.89 -14.45 10.08
CA PRO A 365 36.66 -14.82 8.69
C PRO A 365 35.18 -15.02 8.34
N GLU A 366 34.42 -15.65 9.23
CA GLU A 366 32.97 -15.86 9.07
C GLU A 366 32.15 -14.56 9.13
N GLU A 367 32.62 -13.58 9.91
CA GLU A 367 32.02 -12.27 10.02
C GLU A 367 32.31 -11.44 8.76
N LYS A 368 33.54 -11.51 8.21
CA LYS A 368 33.86 -10.91 6.90
C LYS A 368 32.98 -11.42 5.78
N LEU A 369 32.72 -12.73 5.74
CA LEU A 369 31.77 -13.32 4.80
C LEU A 369 30.35 -12.78 5.03
N SER A 370 29.96 -12.63 6.29
CA SER A 370 28.63 -12.13 6.69
C SER A 370 28.39 -10.66 6.36
N MET A 371 29.45 -9.82 6.26
CA MET A 371 29.29 -8.40 5.88
C MET A 371 28.49 -8.25 4.58
N VAL A 372 28.75 -9.13 3.61
CA VAL A 372 28.10 -9.13 2.29
C VAL A 372 26.62 -9.52 2.37
N PHE A 373 26.20 -10.26 3.39
CA PHE A 373 24.84 -10.79 3.52
C PHE A 373 23.94 -10.03 4.51
N GLU A 374 24.48 -9.08 5.28
CA GLU A 374 23.67 -8.13 6.08
C GLU A 374 22.71 -7.25 5.25
N LEU A 375 22.80 -7.32 3.90
CA LEU A 375 21.94 -6.64 2.95
C LEU A 375 20.45 -7.06 3.04
N LEU A 376 20.13 -8.20 3.66
CA LEU A 376 18.78 -8.72 3.80
C LEU A 376 18.28 -8.58 5.24
N ASN A 377 17.93 -7.37 5.67
CA ASN A 377 17.19 -7.21 6.93
C ASN A 377 15.71 -7.59 6.74
N VAL A 378 15.15 -8.22 7.79
CA VAL A 378 13.84 -8.89 7.88
C VAL A 378 12.66 -7.93 7.83
#